data_AF-A0A968HZH1-F1
#
_entry.id   AF-A0A968HZH1-F1
#
_cell.length_a   1.000
_cell.length_b   1.000
_cell.length_c   1.000
_cell.angle_alpha   90.00
_cell.angle_beta   90.00
_cell.angle_gamma   90.00
#
_symmetry.space_group_name_H-M   'P 1'
#
loop_
_entity.id
_entity.type
_entity.pdbx_description
1 polymer ?
#
loop_
_entity_poly.entity_id
_entity_poly.type
_entity_poly.pdbx_seq_one_letter_code
_entity_poly.pdbx_strand_id
1 'polypeptide(L)'
;MKKRVTLTFPRRTVQVPVTYRLAKDFNVAANIIRAQVAPNQVGKIVMELSGDIDQLDAALDWMESQQIDVSLANREILIDEDSCVHCGLCTGICPT
;
A
#
# COMPACT_ATOMS: atom_id res chain seq x y z
N MET A 1 9.15 -12.38 -2.15
CA MET A 1 8.39 -11.54 -3.11
C MET A 1 8.42 -10.09 -2.64
N LYS A 2 8.22 -9.10 -3.53
CA LYS A 2 8.15 -7.67 -3.17
C LYS A 2 6.80 -7.07 -3.59
N LYS A 3 6.18 -6.27 -2.73
CA LYS A 3 4.97 -5.50 -3.01
C LYS A 3 5.18 -4.04 -2.62
N ARG A 4 4.91 -3.10 -3.53
CA ARG A 4 4.93 -1.68 -3.19
C ARG A 4 3.54 -1.28 -2.72
N VAL A 5 3.45 -0.63 -1.56
CA VAL A 5 2.19 -0.25 -0.94
C VAL A 5 2.22 1.18 -0.46
N THR A 6 1.03 1.76 -0.38
CA THR A 6 0.74 3.06 0.20
C THR A 6 -0.17 2.83 1.39
N LEU A 7 0.32 3.14 2.58
CA LEU A 7 -0.44 3.10 3.82
C LEU A 7 -0.98 4.50 4.13
N THR A 8 -2.28 4.59 4.37
CA THR A 8 -2.95 5.81 4.81
C THR A 8 -3.40 5.62 6.26
N PHE A 9 -2.83 6.43 7.16
CA PHE A 9 -3.10 6.38 8.59
C PHE A 9 -4.19 7.39 8.96
N PRO A 10 -5.34 6.96 9.50
CA PRO A 10 -6.34 7.90 9.99
C PRO A 10 -5.82 8.65 11.22
N ARG A 11 -6.40 9.83 11.50
CA ARG A 11 -5.95 10.78 12.54
C ARG A 11 -5.82 10.19 13.95
N ARG A 12 -6.41 9.02 14.22
CA ARG A 12 -6.44 8.34 15.53
C ARG A 12 -5.45 7.17 15.66
N THR A 13 -4.85 6.68 14.57
CA THR A 13 -4.12 5.38 14.55
C THR A 13 -2.60 5.53 14.57
N VAL A 14 -2.06 6.68 15.00
CA VAL A 14 -0.60 6.93 15.02
C VAL A 14 0.15 6.17 16.13
N GLN A 15 -0.50 5.25 16.86
CA GLN A 15 0.09 4.58 18.03
C GLN A 15 0.57 3.13 17.79
N VAL A 16 0.30 2.52 16.63
CA VAL A 16 0.73 1.15 16.35
C VAL A 16 2.10 1.15 15.66
N PRO A 17 3.11 0.44 16.18
CA PRO A 17 4.44 0.37 15.57
C PRO A 17 4.45 -0.59 14.37
N VAL A 18 3.79 -0.22 13.28
CA VAL A 18 3.52 -1.07 12.10
C VAL A 18 4.78 -1.74 11.57
N THR A 19 5.85 -0.99 11.30
CA THR A 19 7.09 -1.54 10.73
C THR A 19 7.74 -2.59 11.64
N TYR A 20 7.67 -2.41 12.96
CA TYR A 20 8.16 -3.39 13.92
C TYR A 20 7.33 -4.67 13.88
N ARG A 21 5.99 -4.56 13.86
CA ARG A 21 5.10 -5.73 13.82
C ARG A 21 5.21 -6.49 12.51
N LEU A 22 5.36 -5.80 11.38
CA LEU A 22 5.65 -6.43 10.09
C LEU A 22 6.89 -7.33 10.17
N ALA A 23 7.99 -6.82 10.74
CA ALA A 23 9.20 -7.61 10.89
C ALA A 23 9.06 -8.73 11.92
N LYS A 24 8.42 -8.48 13.07
CA LYS A 24 8.40 -9.40 14.20
C LYS A 24 7.34 -10.50 14.09
N ASP A 25 6.13 -10.13 13.69
CA ASP A 25 4.95 -11.00 13.70
C ASP A 25 4.79 -11.72 12.35
N PHE A 26 5.25 -11.09 11.25
CA PHE A 26 5.06 -11.60 9.89
C PHE A 26 6.37 -11.90 9.14
N ASN A 27 7.54 -11.61 9.72
CA ASN A 27 8.83 -11.75 9.03
C ASN A 27 8.89 -10.99 7.68
N VAL A 28 8.18 -9.86 7.60
CA VAL A 28 8.13 -8.97 6.43
C VAL A 28 9.07 -7.79 6.65
N ALA A 29 10.02 -7.61 5.74
CA ALA A 29 10.87 -6.44 5.71
C ALA A 29 10.13 -5.25 5.08
N ALA A 30 10.15 -4.10 5.74
CA ALA A 30 9.54 -2.87 5.25
C ALA A 30 10.63 -1.83 4.90
N ASN A 31 10.70 -1.46 3.62
CA ASN A 31 11.57 -0.40 3.12
C ASN A 31 10.76 0.86 2.85
N ILE A 32 10.94 1.91 3.67
CA ILE A 32 10.18 3.16 3.55
C ILE A 32 10.77 4.01 2.42
N ILE A 33 9.96 4.27 1.39
CA ILE A 33 10.36 5.10 0.24
C ILE A 33 10.06 6.58 0.53
N ARG A 34 8.87 6.85 1.09
CA ARG A 34 8.43 8.21 1.45
C ARG A 34 7.47 8.12 2.63
N ALA A 35 7.63 8.98 3.62
CA ALA A 35 6.69 9.08 4.73
C ALA A 35 6.32 10.55 4.99
N GLN A 36 5.03 10.80 5.15
CA GLN A 36 4.52 12.07 5.66
C GLN A 36 3.61 11.75 6.83
N VAL A 37 4.10 12.03 8.04
CA VAL A 37 3.40 11.75 9.29
C VAL A 37 3.51 12.99 10.17
N ALA A 38 2.37 13.52 10.59
CA ALA A 38 2.28 14.67 11.47
C ALA A 38 1.15 14.50 12.50
N PRO A 39 1.28 15.07 13.71
CA PRO A 39 0.21 15.03 14.69
C PRO A 39 -1.10 15.62 14.16
N ASN A 40 -2.24 15.02 14.50
CA ASN A 40 -3.59 15.45 14.11
C ASN A 40 -3.88 15.51 12.60
N GLN A 41 -3.01 14.94 11.77
CA GLN A 41 -3.17 14.85 10.32
C GLN A 41 -3.30 13.38 9.87
N VAL A 42 -3.88 13.19 8.68
CA VAL A 42 -3.85 11.89 8.01
C VAL A 42 -2.43 11.68 7.50
N GLY A 43 -1.77 10.62 7.95
CA GLY A 43 -0.43 10.27 7.53
C GLY A 43 -0.45 9.41 6.27
N LYS A 44 0.52 9.57 5.37
CA LYS A 44 0.69 8.71 4.20
C LYS A 44 2.11 8.19 4.15
N ILE A 45 2.28 6.87 4.05
CA ILE A 45 3.58 6.21 3.95
C ILE A 45 3.59 5.33 2.71
N VAL A 46 4.56 5.54 1.83
CA VAL A 46 4.84 4.69 0.69
C VAL A 46 6.03 3.81 1.04
N MET A 47 5.87 2.50 0.92
CA MET A 47 6.89 1.52 1.25
C MET A 47 6.90 0.33 0.29
N GLU A 48 8.06 -0.32 0.18
CA GLU A 48 8.22 -1.63 -0.43
C GLU A 48 8.28 -2.68 0.69
N LEU A 49 7.35 -3.62 0.66
CA LEU A 49 7.32 -4.78 1.55
C LEU A 49 7.99 -5.96 0.86
N SER A 50 8.81 -6.70 1.59
CA SER A 50 9.51 -7.89 1.08
C SER A 50 9.37 -9.05 2.07
N GLY A 51 8.88 -10.19 1.60
CA GLY A 51 8.67 -11.39 2.41
C GLY A 51 8.09 -12.53 1.57
N ASP A 52 7.72 -13.62 2.23
CA ASP A 52 6.98 -14.72 1.59
C ASP A 52 5.54 -14.28 1.26
N ILE A 53 4.93 -14.89 0.25
CA ILE A 53 3.62 -14.44 -0.24
C ILE A 53 2.53 -14.56 0.84
N ASP A 54 2.49 -15.69 1.55
CA ASP A 54 1.53 -15.93 2.63
C ASP A 54 1.72 -14.95 3.80
N GLN A 55 2.98 -14.61 4.10
CA GLN A 55 3.33 -13.65 5.15
C GLN A 55 2.96 -12.21 4.76
N LEU A 56 3.16 -11.85 3.49
CA LEU A 56 2.75 -10.55 2.96
C LEU A 56 1.23 -10.40 3.01
N ASP A 57 0.49 -11.42 2.58
CA ASP A 57 -0.98 -11.35 2.55
C ASP A 57 -1.55 -11.28 3.97
N ALA A 58 -1.04 -12.10 4.91
CA ALA A 58 -1.41 -12.02 6.32
C ALA A 58 -1.08 -10.64 6.95
N ALA A 59 0.03 -10.02 6.55
CA ALA A 59 0.41 -8.70 7.01
C ALA A 59 -0.50 -7.59 6.46
N LEU A 60 -0.95 -7.70 5.21
CA LEU A 60 -1.89 -6.77 4.58
C LEU A 60 -3.26 -6.84 5.28
N ASP A 61 -3.79 -8.05 5.45
CA ASP A 61 -5.06 -8.30 6.15
C ASP A 61 -5.02 -7.76 7.60
N TRP A 62 -3.89 -7.97 8.27
CA TRP A 62 -3.68 -7.43 9.62
C TRP A 62 -3.72 -5.91 9.62
N MET A 63 -3.04 -5.23 8.70
CA MET A 63 -3.06 -3.76 8.63
C MET A 63 -4.48 -3.22 8.37
N GLU A 64 -5.25 -3.84 7.48
CA GLU A 64 -6.65 -3.49 7.24
C GLU A 64 -7.50 -3.67 8.51
N SER A 65 -7.29 -4.75 9.28
CA SER A 65 -7.96 -4.97 10.57
C SER A 65 -7.66 -3.88 11.61
N GLN A 66 -6.51 -3.21 11.49
CA GLN A 66 -6.12 -2.07 12.34
C GLN A 66 -6.66 -0.73 11.81
N GLN A 67 -7.57 -0.75 10.82
CA GLN A 67 -8.11 0.44 10.15
C GLN A 67 -7.01 1.29 9.48
N ILE A 68 -5.91 0.64 9.09
CA ILE A 68 -4.91 1.26 8.21
C ILE A 68 -5.37 0.97 6.79
N ASP A 69 -5.63 2.01 6.03
CA ASP A 69 -5.98 1.88 4.62
C ASP A 69 -4.72 1.51 3.82
N VAL A 70 -4.80 0.40 3.09
CA VAL A 70 -3.68 -0.15 2.34
C VAL A 70 -4.03 -0.12 0.86
N SER A 71 -3.33 0.72 0.10
CA SER A 71 -3.43 0.75 -1.35
C SER A 71 -2.18 0.12 -1.94
N LEU A 72 -2.34 -0.95 -2.72
CA LEU A 72 -1.24 -1.47 -3.54
C LEU A 72 -0.81 -0.35 -4.48
N ALA A 73 0.47 -0.01 -4.48
CA ALA A 73 1.04 0.97 -5.39
C ALA A 73 1.25 0.34 -6.77
N ASN A 74 0.21 -0.32 -7.28
CA ASN A 74 0.12 -0.72 -8.66
C ASN A 74 -0.18 0.53 -9.48
N ARG A 75 0.49 0.62 -10.62
CA ARG A 75 0.21 1.60 -11.67
C ARG A 75 -1.12 1.24 -12.34
N GLU A 76 -2.22 1.25 -11.60
CA GLU A 76 -3.52 0.93 -12.18
C GLU A 76 -4.02 2.17 -12.93
N ILE A 77 -3.67 2.22 -14.21
CA ILE A 77 -4.56 2.83 -15.18
C ILE A 77 -5.82 1.97 -15.15
N LEU A 78 -6.84 2.46 -14.45
CA LEU A 78 -8.17 1.85 -14.46
C LEU A 78 -8.91 2.39 -15.69
N ILE A 79 -9.39 1.48 -16.53
CA ILE A 79 -10.26 1.83 -17.65
C ILE A 79 -11.69 1.74 -17.11
N ASP A 80 -12.40 2.86 -17.19
CA ASP A 80 -13.85 2.88 -17.03
C ASP A 80 -14.46 2.36 -18.34
N GLU A 81 -14.96 1.11 -18.31
CA GLU A 81 -15.53 0.45 -19.49
C GLU A 81 -16.82 1.13 -19.98
N ASP A 82 -17.57 1.82 -19.11
CA ASP A 82 -18.80 2.53 -19.49
C ASP A 82 -18.47 3.83 -20.25
N SER A 83 -17.34 4.46 -19.92
CA SER A 83 -16.83 5.67 -20.57
C SER A 83 -15.89 5.41 -21.74
N CYS A 84 -15.39 4.18 -21.91
CA CYS A 84 -14.35 3.87 -22.88
C CYS A 84 -14.90 3.87 -24.32
N VAL A 85 -14.31 4.70 -25.19
CA VAL A 85 -14.64 4.72 -26.63
C VAL A 85 -13.63 3.94 -27.48
N HIS A 86 -12.81 3.10 -26.86
CA HIS A 86 -11.77 2.28 -27.50
C HIS A 86 -10.83 3.07 -28.45
N CYS A 87 -10.51 4.33 -28.14
CA CYS A 87 -9.67 5.18 -28.99
C CYS A 87 -8.17 4.81 -28.96
N GLY A 88 -7.73 4.01 -28.00
CA GLY A 88 -6.35 3.52 -27.91
C GLY A 88 -5.32 4.51 -27.35
N LEU A 89 -5.70 5.72 -26.93
CA LEU A 89 -4.77 6.70 -26.32
C LEU A 89 -4.04 6.17 -25.08
N CYS A 90 -4.72 5.35 -24.28
CA CYS A 90 -4.15 4.75 -23.06
C CYS A 90 -3.12 3.64 -23.36
N THR A 91 -3.08 3.08 -24.58
CA THR A 91 -2.19 1.95 -24.91
C THR A 91 -0.72 2.32 -24.79
N GLY A 92 -0.34 3.57 -25.11
CA GLY A 92 1.04 4.04 -25.04
C GLY A 92 1.56 4.31 -23.62
N ILE A 93 0.65 4.41 -22.64
CA ILE A 93 0.99 4.63 -21.21
C ILE A 93 0.69 3.41 -20.34
N CYS A 94 0.10 2.35 -20.93
CA CYS A 94 -0.20 1.11 -20.24
C CYS A 94 1.11 0.48 -19.74
N PRO A 95 1.27 0.27 -18.42
CA PRO A 95 2.47 -0.39 -17.89
C PRO A 95 2.46 -1.86 -18.33
N THR A 96 3.48 -2.27 -19.10
CA THR A 96 3.77 -3.68 -19.43
C THR A 96 4.32 -4.44 -18.23
#